data_AF-A0A7K1SK93-F1
#
_entry.id   AF-A0A7K1SK93-F1
#
_cell.length_a   1.000
_cell.length_b   1.000
_cell.length_c   1.000
_cell.angle_alpha   90.00
_cell.angle_beta   90.00
_cell.angle_gamma   90.00
#
_symmetry.space_group_name_H-M   'P 1'
#
loop_
_entity.id
_entity.type
_entity.pdbx_description
1 polymer ?
#
loop_
_entity_poly.entity_id
_entity_poly.type
_entity_poly.pdbx_seq_one_letter_code
_entity_poly.pdbx_strand_id
1 'polypeptide(L)'
;MGVCDAKKIKQNLKRCGQKALAKGVNELIYIGMRDEQSIAFTFDSTNTTILTAIAMGTSQKLFAYEGKNYSNDPSVGFNRTDFDLTLPQTMVIVLFSNSPATKLEMEALFTRKDLVLIYERVSGDFEAMGVGAGMQVTNFVYRPNDDNKGAFVVTLTGADEVDLPKTVRHVTSGTDDTRVYLAGLVAADA
;
A
#
# COMPACT_ATOMS: atom_id res chain seq x y z
N MET A 1 8.38 -29.41 15.99
CA MET A 1 8.07 -28.73 14.71
C MET A 1 8.07 -27.25 15.02
N GLY A 2 9.15 -26.54 14.65
CA GLY A 2 9.21 -25.09 14.86
C GLY A 2 8.14 -24.43 14.00
N VAL A 3 7.31 -23.59 14.62
CA VAL A 3 6.40 -22.70 13.92
C VAL A 3 7.27 -21.89 12.97
N CYS A 4 7.11 -22.07 11.65
CA CYS A 4 7.61 -21.08 10.70
C CYS A 4 6.90 -19.78 11.07
N ASP A 5 7.61 -18.94 11.82
CA ASP A 5 7.16 -17.61 12.21
C ASP A 5 6.65 -16.93 10.94
N ALA A 6 5.39 -16.49 10.95
CA ALA A 6 4.78 -15.89 9.78
C ALA A 6 5.71 -14.77 9.30
N LYS A 7 6.10 -14.79 8.03
CA LYS A 7 7.01 -13.79 7.49
C LYS A 7 6.32 -12.43 7.61
N LYS A 8 6.81 -11.60 8.54
CA LYS A 8 6.29 -10.25 8.79
C LYS A 8 6.98 -9.24 7.87
N ILE A 9 6.22 -8.24 7.44
CA ILE A 9 6.75 -7.03 6.80
C ILE A 9 7.53 -6.28 7.89
N LYS A 10 8.79 -5.94 7.61
CA LYS A 10 9.76 -5.44 8.59
C LYS A 10 10.51 -4.19 8.15
N GLN A 11 10.44 -3.81 6.87
CA GLN A 11 11.27 -2.71 6.37
C GLN A 11 10.60 -1.91 5.27
N ASN A 12 11.00 -0.64 5.18
CA ASN A 12 10.70 0.18 4.02
C ASN A 12 11.45 -0.35 2.80
N LEU A 13 10.83 -0.28 1.63
CA LEU A 13 11.47 -0.57 0.34
C LEU A 13 11.75 0.75 -0.38
N LYS A 14 12.50 1.63 0.30
CA LYS A 14 13.00 2.90 -0.23
C LYS A 14 14.43 2.77 -0.75
N ARG A 15 14.84 3.71 -1.59
CA ARG A 15 16.15 3.76 -2.24
C ARG A 15 17.27 4.31 -1.33
N CYS A 16 17.37 3.90 -0.07
CA CYS A 16 18.51 4.31 0.77
C CYS A 16 19.82 3.69 0.23
N GLY A 17 20.53 4.44 -0.61
CA GLY A 17 21.87 4.14 -1.11
C GLY A 17 21.98 3.21 -2.32
N GLN A 18 20.87 2.65 -2.85
CA GLN A 18 20.91 1.76 -4.01
C GLN A 18 20.68 2.49 -5.34
N LYS A 19 21.48 2.14 -6.35
CA LYS A 19 21.31 2.66 -7.72
C LYS A 19 20.04 2.04 -8.31
N ALA A 20 19.02 2.86 -8.52
CA ALA A 20 17.76 2.40 -9.12
C ALA A 20 18.02 1.67 -10.44
N LEU A 21 17.36 0.52 -10.64
CA LEU A 21 17.43 -0.25 -11.89
C LEU A 21 16.88 0.57 -13.08
N ALA A 22 16.05 1.59 -12.81
CA ALA A 22 15.48 2.52 -13.79
C ALA A 22 15.47 3.99 -13.29
N LYS A 23 15.44 4.96 -14.23
CA LYS A 23 15.24 6.39 -13.95
C LYS A 23 13.76 6.69 -13.67
N GLY A 24 13.47 7.64 -12.77
CA GLY A 24 12.11 8.10 -12.47
C GLY A 24 11.39 7.29 -11.39
N VAL A 25 12.03 7.07 -10.25
CA VAL A 25 11.46 6.40 -9.07
C VAL A 25 11.31 7.48 -8.00
N ASN A 26 10.07 7.95 -7.77
CA ASN A 26 9.78 9.01 -6.79
C ASN A 26 8.39 8.88 -6.14
N GLU A 27 7.59 7.88 -6.50
CA GLU A 27 6.24 7.73 -5.95
C GLU A 27 6.28 6.77 -4.75
N LEU A 28 5.76 7.24 -3.62
CA LEU A 28 5.69 6.49 -2.37
C LEU A 28 4.31 5.88 -2.22
N ILE A 29 4.28 4.56 -2.05
CA ILE A 29 3.09 3.85 -1.58
C ILE A 29 3.32 3.53 -0.11
N TYR A 30 2.37 3.90 0.73
CA TYR A 30 2.34 3.46 2.11
C TYR A 30 1.50 2.20 2.23
N ILE A 31 2.04 1.20 2.93
CA ILE A 31 1.40 -0.08 3.14
C ILE A 31 1.27 -0.30 4.65
N GLY A 32 0.06 -0.66 5.07
CA GLY A 32 -0.26 -1.06 6.43
C GLY A 32 -0.85 -2.47 6.48
N MET A 33 -0.71 -3.12 7.64
CA MET A 33 -1.35 -4.40 7.96
C MET A 33 -2.38 -4.14 9.04
N ARG A 34 -3.67 -4.27 8.73
CA ARG A 34 -4.73 -3.85 9.65
C ARG A 34 -4.71 -4.63 10.96
N ASP A 35 -4.49 -5.95 10.89
CA ASP A 35 -4.53 -6.83 12.05
C ASP A 35 -3.36 -6.56 13.00
N GLU A 36 -2.13 -6.59 12.48
CA GLU A 36 -0.91 -6.51 13.25
C GLU A 36 -0.66 -5.09 13.75
N GLN A 37 -0.95 -4.08 12.92
CA GLN A 37 -0.71 -2.69 13.28
C GLN A 37 -1.90 -2.06 14.00
N SER A 38 -3.00 -2.81 14.18
CA SER A 38 -4.24 -2.34 14.81
C SER A 38 -4.69 -1.01 14.23
N ILE A 39 -4.73 -0.93 12.89
CA ILE A 39 -5.01 0.31 12.17
C ILE A 39 -6.50 0.66 12.34
N ALA A 40 -6.76 1.86 12.83
CA ALA A 40 -8.10 2.42 12.95
C ALA A 40 -8.24 3.68 12.10
N PHE A 41 -9.34 3.76 11.37
CA PHE A 41 -9.63 4.85 10.44
C PHE A 41 -10.66 5.81 11.04
N THR A 42 -10.36 7.10 11.00
CA THR A 42 -11.31 8.17 11.34
C THR A 42 -11.81 8.80 10.06
N PHE A 43 -13.13 8.84 9.92
CA PHE A 43 -13.80 9.43 8.76
C PHE A 43 -14.30 10.83 9.11
N ASP A 44 -14.42 11.68 8.09
CA ASP A 44 -15.13 12.94 8.21
C ASP A 44 -16.61 12.70 8.54
N SER A 45 -17.15 13.48 9.48
CA SER A 45 -18.52 13.32 9.98
C SER A 45 -19.60 13.68 8.96
N THR A 46 -19.25 14.47 7.94
CA THR A 46 -20.15 14.94 6.89
C THR A 46 -19.95 14.18 5.59
N ASN A 47 -18.72 13.75 5.29
CA ASN A 47 -18.39 12.97 4.11
C ASN A 47 -17.54 11.73 4.43
N THR A 48 -18.20 10.58 4.58
CA THR A 48 -17.55 9.28 4.90
C THR A 48 -16.67 8.71 3.79
N THR A 49 -16.54 9.41 2.65
CA THR A 49 -15.53 9.09 1.63
C THR A 49 -14.15 9.64 1.96
N ILE A 50 -14.05 10.52 2.96
CA ILE A 50 -12.80 11.17 3.39
C ILE A 50 -12.33 10.57 4.72
N LEU A 51 -11.09 10.08 4.71
CA LEU A 51 -10.30 9.69 5.87
C LEU A 51 -9.54 10.90 6.39
N THR A 52 -9.86 11.31 7.62
CA THR A 52 -9.25 12.49 8.28
C THR A 52 -8.07 12.11 9.18
N ALA A 53 -8.07 10.89 9.70
CA ALA A 53 -6.96 10.35 10.48
C ALA A 53 -6.87 8.83 10.40
N ILE A 54 -5.65 8.35 10.60
CA ILE A 54 -5.24 6.95 10.67
C ILE A 54 -4.52 6.76 12.00
N ALA A 55 -5.17 6.08 12.94
CA ALA A 55 -4.57 5.70 14.20
C ALA A 55 -3.90 4.33 14.04
N MET A 56 -2.72 4.17 14.63
CA MET A 56 -1.98 2.92 14.68
C MET A 56 -1.80 2.48 16.13
N GLY A 57 -1.68 1.17 16.35
CA GLY A 57 -1.29 0.63 17.65
C GLY A 57 0.04 1.20 18.15
N THR A 58 0.26 1.14 19.46
CA THR A 58 1.49 1.66 20.08
C THR A 58 2.73 1.05 19.42
N SER A 59 3.66 1.92 19.02
CA SER A 59 4.92 1.55 18.33
C SER A 59 4.75 0.91 16.94
N GLN A 60 3.52 0.84 16.40
CA GLN A 60 3.27 0.38 15.04
C GLN A 60 3.44 1.54 14.06
N LYS A 61 3.86 1.21 12.84
CA LYS A 61 4.21 2.17 11.79
C LYS A 61 3.89 1.61 10.41
N LEU A 62 3.50 2.46 9.46
CA LEU A 62 3.34 2.09 8.05
C LEU A 62 4.71 1.79 7.43
N PHE A 63 4.71 0.99 6.37
CA PHE A 63 5.89 0.76 5.54
C PHE A 63 5.74 1.52 4.22
N ALA A 64 6.82 2.16 3.77
CA ALA A 64 6.81 2.92 2.54
C ALA A 64 7.62 2.21 1.45
N TYR A 65 6.99 1.97 0.30
CA TYR A 65 7.58 1.31 -0.86
C TYR A 65 7.72 2.34 -1.99
N GLU A 66 8.88 2.38 -2.62
CA GLU A 66 9.12 3.25 -3.77
C GLU A 66 8.84 2.52 -5.09
N GLY A 67 7.92 3.10 -5.86
CA GLY A 67 7.61 2.68 -7.23
C GLY A 67 8.24 3.60 -8.28
N LYS A 68 8.27 3.13 -9.53
CA LYS A 68 8.54 4.02 -10.68
C LYS A 68 7.34 4.94 -10.89
N ASN A 69 7.60 6.21 -11.22
CA ASN A 69 6.63 7.27 -11.47
C ASN A 69 5.35 6.74 -12.14
N TYR A 70 4.20 6.83 -11.46
CA TYR A 70 2.87 6.44 -11.95
C TYR A 70 2.81 5.02 -12.53
N SER A 71 3.73 4.15 -12.13
CA SER A 71 3.69 2.71 -12.42
C SER A 71 2.87 1.96 -11.38
N ASN A 72 2.33 2.70 -10.41
CA ASN A 72 1.23 2.27 -9.57
C ASN A 72 -0.03 2.39 -10.42
N ASP A 73 -0.67 1.27 -10.70
CA ASP A 73 -1.87 1.22 -11.53
C ASP A 73 -3.08 0.89 -10.66
N PRO A 74 -3.64 1.89 -9.94
CA PRO A 74 -4.88 1.73 -9.21
C PRO A 74 -6.03 1.57 -10.21
N SER A 75 -6.80 0.50 -10.05
CA SER A 75 -8.04 0.30 -10.79
C SER A 75 -9.14 -0.17 -9.86
N VAL A 76 -10.38 0.19 -10.19
CA VAL A 76 -11.56 -0.24 -9.46
C VAL A 76 -12.50 -0.91 -10.45
N GLY A 77 -12.83 -2.16 -10.17
CA GLY A 77 -13.83 -2.91 -10.91
C GLY A 77 -15.25 -2.62 -10.41
N PHE A 78 -16.21 -3.15 -11.13
CA PHE A 78 -17.61 -3.18 -10.71
C PHE A 78 -18.14 -4.58 -10.97
N ASN A 79 -18.56 -5.27 -9.91
CA ASN A 79 -19.18 -6.56 -10.02
C ASN A 79 -20.50 -6.54 -9.26
N ARG A 80 -21.60 -6.75 -10.00
CA ARG A 80 -22.93 -6.81 -9.43
C ARG A 80 -23.50 -8.19 -9.72
N THR A 81 -23.80 -8.92 -8.66
CA THR A 81 -24.54 -10.18 -8.70
C THR A 81 -25.96 -9.95 -8.18
N ASP A 82 -26.81 -10.97 -8.27
CA ASP A 82 -28.19 -10.88 -7.78
C ASP A 82 -28.27 -10.71 -6.25
N PHE A 83 -27.19 -11.05 -5.53
CA PHE A 83 -27.14 -11.03 -4.07
C PHE A 83 -26.10 -10.07 -3.49
N ASP A 84 -25.21 -9.52 -4.32
CA ASP A 84 -24.08 -8.73 -3.85
C ASP A 84 -23.62 -7.68 -4.85
N LEU A 85 -23.06 -6.59 -4.32
CA LEU A 85 -22.42 -5.52 -5.06
C LEU A 85 -21.00 -5.33 -4.52
N THR A 86 -20.02 -5.71 -5.32
CA THR A 86 -18.61 -5.48 -4.99
C THR A 86 -17.95 -4.53 -5.99
N LEU A 87 -16.98 -3.79 -5.48
CA LEU A 87 -16.12 -2.86 -6.18
C LEU A 87 -14.67 -3.32 -6.03
N PRO A 88 -14.25 -4.41 -6.72
CA PRO A 88 -12.91 -4.95 -6.55
C PRO A 88 -11.84 -3.88 -6.78
N GLN A 89 -11.07 -3.56 -5.75
CA GLN A 89 -9.98 -2.60 -5.83
C GLN A 89 -8.70 -3.35 -6.20
N THR A 90 -7.99 -2.91 -7.22
CA THR A 90 -6.75 -3.51 -7.68
C THR A 90 -5.64 -2.48 -7.71
N MET A 91 -4.46 -2.86 -7.23
CA MET A 91 -3.24 -2.06 -7.29
C MET A 91 -2.12 -2.91 -7.87
N VAL A 92 -1.51 -2.45 -8.96
CA VAL A 92 -0.27 -3.04 -9.47
C VAL A 92 0.91 -2.19 -9.01
N ILE A 93 1.88 -2.79 -8.34
CA ILE A 93 3.10 -2.14 -7.86
C ILE A 93 4.31 -2.73 -8.57
N VAL A 94 5.22 -1.88 -9.04
CA VAL A 94 6.49 -2.31 -9.61
C VAL A 94 7.65 -1.86 -8.73
N LEU A 95 8.33 -2.83 -8.10
CA LEU A 95 9.44 -2.60 -7.18
C LEU A 95 10.78 -2.85 -7.87
N PHE A 96 11.59 -1.80 -7.99
CA PHE A 96 12.88 -1.82 -8.69
C PHE A 96 14.07 -2.16 -7.78
N SER A 97 13.88 -3.13 -6.88
CA SER A 97 14.94 -3.66 -6.00
C SER A 97 14.88 -5.18 -5.99
N ASN A 98 16.04 -5.84 -6.05
CA ASN A 98 16.17 -7.31 -6.08
C ASN A 98 17.01 -7.87 -4.93
N SER A 99 17.24 -7.07 -3.88
CA SER A 99 18.04 -7.46 -2.74
C SER A 99 17.47 -8.69 -2.02
N PRO A 100 18.29 -9.50 -1.33
CA PRO A 100 17.79 -10.60 -0.49
C PRO A 100 16.75 -10.15 0.53
N ALA A 101 16.92 -8.94 1.09
CA ALA A 101 15.99 -8.34 2.03
C ALA A 101 14.62 -8.06 1.37
N THR A 102 14.62 -7.51 0.15
CA THR A 102 13.41 -7.28 -0.63
C THR A 102 12.66 -8.58 -0.93
N LYS A 103 13.38 -9.68 -1.21
CA LYS A 103 12.76 -10.99 -1.43
C LYS A 103 12.03 -11.50 -0.19
N LEU A 104 12.66 -11.40 0.98
CA LEU A 104 12.03 -11.78 2.26
C LEU A 104 10.78 -10.94 2.53
N GLU A 105 10.83 -9.64 2.20
CA GLU A 105 9.69 -8.74 2.35
C GLU A 105 8.53 -9.10 1.42
N MET A 106 8.82 -9.49 0.18
CA MET A 106 7.79 -9.96 -0.76
C MET A 106 7.16 -11.26 -0.30
N GLU A 107 7.94 -12.20 0.22
CA GLU A 107 7.40 -13.43 0.79
C GLU A 107 6.51 -13.16 2.01
N ALA A 108 6.83 -12.13 2.82
CA ALA A 108 5.96 -11.67 3.90
C ALA A 108 4.63 -11.12 3.37
N LEU A 109 4.71 -10.25 2.36
CA LEU A 109 3.55 -9.63 1.71
C LEU A 109 2.57 -10.67 1.14
N PHE A 110 3.07 -11.76 0.55
CA PHE A 110 2.23 -12.82 -0.04
C PHE A 110 1.35 -13.56 0.98
N THR A 111 1.71 -13.53 2.26
CA THR A 111 0.93 -14.22 3.30
C THR A 111 -0.21 -13.38 3.86
N ARG A 112 -0.30 -12.11 3.47
CA ARG A 112 -1.26 -11.13 4.02
C ARG A 112 -2.53 -11.04 3.20
N LYS A 113 -3.63 -10.76 3.90
CA LYS A 113 -4.96 -10.57 3.30
C LYS A 113 -5.65 -9.27 3.70
N ASP A 114 -5.04 -8.54 4.62
CA ASP A 114 -5.62 -7.41 5.35
C ASP A 114 -4.83 -6.11 5.07
N LEU A 115 -4.17 -6.04 3.91
CA LEU A 115 -3.31 -4.91 3.57
C LEU A 115 -4.15 -3.67 3.27
N VAL A 116 -3.68 -2.52 3.72
CA VAL A 116 -4.19 -1.20 3.32
C VAL A 116 -3.09 -0.50 2.57
N LEU A 117 -3.45 0.08 1.43
CA LEU A 117 -2.53 0.79 0.55
C LEU A 117 -2.95 2.25 0.45
N ILE A 118 -2.00 3.16 0.65
CA ILE A 118 -2.21 4.60 0.50
C ILE A 118 -1.22 5.10 -0.55
N TYR A 119 -1.72 5.75 -1.60
CA TYR A 119 -0.92 6.26 -2.70
C TYR A 119 -1.30 7.70 -3.02
N GLU A 120 -0.40 8.40 -3.68
CA GLU A 120 -0.63 9.76 -4.17
C GLU A 120 -1.13 9.70 -5.62
N ARG A 121 -2.24 10.37 -5.92
CA ARG A 121 -2.74 10.51 -7.29
C ARG A 121 -1.89 11.51 -8.08
N VAL A 122 -2.03 11.48 -9.40
CA VAL A 122 -1.47 12.52 -10.29
C VAL A 122 -1.94 13.94 -9.91
N SER A 123 -3.12 14.09 -9.29
CA SER A 123 -3.62 15.39 -8.80
C SER A 123 -2.88 15.92 -7.57
N GLY A 124 -2.11 15.08 -6.87
CA GLY A 124 -1.49 15.38 -5.58
C GLY A 124 -2.35 15.02 -4.35
N ASP A 125 -3.60 14.59 -4.55
CA ASP A 125 -4.43 14.05 -3.47
C ASP A 125 -4.04 12.62 -3.13
N PHE A 126 -4.24 12.20 -1.88
CA PHE A 126 -3.99 10.83 -1.45
C PHE A 126 -5.26 9.98 -1.46
N GLU A 127 -5.14 8.72 -1.84
CA GLU A 127 -6.22 7.72 -1.79
C GLU A 127 -5.79 6.47 -1.06
N ALA A 128 -6.74 5.86 -0.35
CA ALA A 128 -6.57 4.61 0.37
C ALA A 128 -7.46 3.50 -0.23
N MET A 129 -6.85 2.35 -0.47
CA MET A 129 -7.50 1.10 -0.87
C MET A 129 -7.37 0.05 0.23
N GLY A 130 -8.30 -0.91 0.25
CA GLY A 130 -8.30 -1.98 1.26
C GLY A 130 -8.81 -1.56 2.64
N VAL A 131 -9.46 -0.39 2.74
CA VAL A 131 -9.92 0.16 4.02
C VAL A 131 -11.01 -0.71 4.66
N GLY A 132 -11.90 -1.30 3.83
CA GLY A 132 -13.04 -2.07 4.29
C GLY A 132 -12.73 -3.55 4.49
N ALA A 133 -12.31 -4.22 3.42
CA ALA A 133 -12.05 -5.66 3.37
C ALA A 133 -10.55 -6.01 3.44
N GLY A 134 -9.68 -5.06 3.12
CA GLY A 134 -8.25 -5.32 2.97
C GLY A 134 -7.89 -5.80 1.56
N MET A 135 -6.59 -5.72 1.25
CA MET A 135 -6.03 -6.20 -0.01
C MET A 135 -5.10 -7.39 0.25
N GLN A 136 -5.01 -8.26 -0.75
CA GLN A 136 -4.11 -9.40 -0.74
C GLN A 136 -3.37 -9.49 -2.08
N VAL A 137 -2.16 -10.06 -2.08
CA VAL A 137 -1.44 -10.31 -3.33
C VAL A 137 -2.13 -11.42 -4.11
N THR A 138 -2.55 -11.12 -5.34
CA THR A 138 -3.22 -12.06 -6.25
C THR A 138 -2.31 -12.52 -7.39
N ASN A 139 -1.31 -11.72 -7.74
CA ASN A 139 -0.34 -12.07 -8.76
C ASN A 139 1.05 -11.52 -8.43
N PHE A 140 2.08 -12.28 -8.81
CA PHE A 140 3.48 -11.90 -8.65
C PHE A 140 4.27 -12.33 -9.88
N VAL A 141 5.02 -11.39 -10.46
CA VAL A 141 5.87 -11.64 -11.62
C VAL A 141 7.27 -11.15 -11.31
N TYR A 142 8.24 -12.06 -11.46
CA TYR A 142 9.66 -11.76 -11.44
C TYR A 142 10.31 -12.33 -12.69
N ARG A 143 10.77 -11.45 -13.58
CA ARG A 143 11.45 -11.84 -14.82
C ARG A 143 12.79 -11.10 -14.90
N PRO A 144 13.90 -11.70 -14.45
CA PRO A 144 15.20 -11.01 -14.35
C PRO A 144 15.74 -10.50 -15.70
N ASN A 145 15.28 -11.09 -16.80
CA ASN A 145 15.76 -10.78 -18.15
C ASN A 145 14.70 -10.01 -18.99
N ASP A 146 13.71 -9.38 -18.36
CA ASP A 146 12.69 -8.59 -19.06
C ASP A 146 13.05 -7.09 -19.18
N ASP A 147 12.20 -6.34 -19.86
CA ASP A 147 12.35 -4.89 -20.03
C ASP A 147 12.26 -4.10 -18.71
N ASN A 148 11.69 -4.71 -17.67
CA ASN A 148 11.66 -4.14 -16.32
C ASN A 148 12.97 -4.38 -15.55
N LYS A 149 13.96 -5.02 -16.18
CA LYS A 149 15.31 -5.26 -15.65
C LYS A 149 15.29 -6.06 -14.34
N GLY A 150 14.37 -7.01 -14.23
CA GLY A 150 14.22 -7.83 -13.03
C GLY A 150 13.56 -7.10 -11.86
N ALA A 151 12.70 -6.11 -12.12
CA ALA A 151 11.79 -5.59 -11.11
C ALA A 151 10.79 -6.66 -10.67
N PHE A 152 10.31 -6.54 -9.44
CA PHE A 152 9.17 -7.32 -8.96
C PHE A 152 7.89 -6.59 -9.34
N VAL A 153 6.99 -7.27 -10.05
CA VAL A 153 5.65 -6.76 -10.32
C VAL A 153 4.67 -7.51 -9.43
N VAL A 154 3.97 -6.78 -8.57
CA VAL A 154 3.03 -7.32 -7.58
C VAL A 154 1.66 -6.76 -7.90
N THR A 155 0.65 -7.63 -8.01
CA THR A 155 -0.75 -7.22 -8.09
C THR A 155 -1.44 -7.54 -6.78
N LEU A 156 -2.07 -6.52 -6.20
CA LEU A 156 -2.89 -6.64 -5.00
C LEU A 156 -4.35 -6.42 -5.36
N THR A 157 -5.25 -7.18 -4.74
CA THR A 157 -6.69 -7.06 -4.97
C THR A 157 -7.45 -7.13 -3.64
N GLY A 158 -8.37 -6.20 -3.43
CA GLY A 158 -9.44 -6.29 -2.43
C GLY A 158 -10.76 -6.59 -3.14
N ALA A 159 -11.09 -7.88 -3.27
CA ALA A 159 -12.20 -8.34 -4.11
C ALA A 159 -13.59 -8.07 -3.50
N ASP A 160 -13.65 -7.99 -2.16
CA ASP A 160 -14.89 -7.88 -1.38
C ASP A 160 -15.13 -6.45 -0.87
N GLU A 161 -14.47 -5.46 -1.47
CA GLU A 161 -14.72 -4.05 -1.16
C GLU A 161 -16.11 -3.63 -1.68
N VAL A 162 -16.87 -2.89 -0.88
CA VAL A 162 -18.21 -2.40 -1.24
C VAL A 162 -18.22 -0.91 -1.58
N ASP A 163 -17.08 -0.24 -1.35
CA ASP A 163 -16.90 1.19 -1.52
C ASP A 163 -15.78 1.51 -2.52
N LEU A 164 -15.85 2.71 -3.11
CA LEU A 164 -14.71 3.29 -3.81
C LEU A 164 -13.53 3.57 -2.84
N PRO A 165 -12.30 3.69 -3.37
CA PRO A 165 -11.15 4.14 -2.60
C PRO A 165 -11.45 5.43 -1.84
N LYS A 166 -10.96 5.52 -0.60
CA LYS A 166 -11.25 6.66 0.28
C LYS A 166 -10.19 7.74 0.06
N THR A 167 -10.61 8.99 -0.04
CA THR A 167 -9.67 10.12 -0.06
C THR A 167 -9.03 10.24 1.31
N VAL A 168 -7.70 10.35 1.39
CA VAL A 168 -7.00 10.65 2.63
C VAL A 168 -6.69 12.13 2.64
N ARG A 169 -7.19 12.83 3.65
CA ARG A 169 -6.94 14.26 3.84
C ARG A 169 -6.80 14.59 5.32
N HIS A 170 -5.60 14.94 5.75
CA HIS A 170 -5.33 15.48 7.07
C HIS A 170 -5.22 16.99 7.02
N VAL A 171 -5.85 17.67 7.98
CA VAL A 171 -5.85 19.13 8.07
C VAL A 171 -5.55 19.56 9.50
N THR A 172 -4.38 20.14 9.71
CA THR A 172 -4.01 20.80 10.96
C THR A 172 -4.22 22.31 10.85
N SER A 173 -5.03 22.88 11.75
CA SER A 173 -5.27 24.33 11.82
C SER A 173 -5.68 24.98 10.49
N GLY A 174 -6.46 24.25 9.67
CA GLY A 174 -6.95 24.73 8.37
C GLY A 174 -5.97 24.57 7.20
N THR A 175 -4.79 23.98 7.41
CA THR A 175 -3.81 23.68 6.35
C THR A 175 -3.81 22.19 6.05
N ASP A 176 -3.91 21.80 4.77
CA ASP A 176 -3.71 20.41 4.35
C ASP A 176 -2.24 20.02 4.52
N ASP A 177 -1.99 19.10 5.44
CA ASP A 177 -0.67 18.60 5.81
C ASP A 177 -0.57 17.07 5.62
N THR A 178 -1.45 16.50 4.78
CA THR A 178 -1.60 15.05 4.57
C THR A 178 -0.28 14.33 4.31
N ARG A 179 0.58 14.89 3.46
CA ARG A 179 1.88 14.29 3.14
C ARG A 179 2.80 14.21 4.35
N VAL A 180 2.87 15.29 5.14
CA VAL A 180 3.69 15.36 6.36
C VAL A 180 3.15 14.41 7.42
N TYR A 181 1.83 14.38 7.56
CA TYR A 181 1.12 13.46 8.43
C TYR A 181 1.47 12.00 8.10
N LEU A 182 1.29 11.58 6.84
CA LEU A 182 1.59 10.21 6.40
C LEU A 182 3.07 9.87 6.60
N ALA A 183 4.00 10.80 6.29
CA ALA A 183 5.43 10.60 6.51
C ALA A 183 5.75 10.35 8.00
N GLY A 184 5.03 10.98 8.94
CA GLY A 184 5.17 10.75 10.38
C GLY A 184 4.67 9.38 10.87
N LEU A 185 3.83 8.71 10.07
CA LEU A 185 3.35 7.35 10.35
C LEU A 185 4.29 6.26 9.84
N VAL A 186 5.29 6.60 9.00
CA VAL A 186 6.20 5.60 8.41
C VAL A 186 7.23 5.12 9.43
N ALA A 187 7.59 3.84 9.33
CA ALA A 187 8.68 3.26 10.10
C ALA A 187 9.99 3.97 9.74
N ALA A 188 10.92 4.06 10.71
CA ALA A 188 12.27 4.47 10.39
C ALA A 188 12.89 3.51 9.36
N ASP A 189 13.76 4.01 8.49
CA ASP A 189 14.50 3.15 7.59
C ASP A 189 15.41 2.23 8.42
N ALA A 190 15.40 0.93 8.09
CA ALA A 190 16.15 -0.11 8.79
C ALA A 190 17.64 -0.09 8.44
#